data_AF-A0AAU5WHE7-F1
#
_entry.id   AF-A0AAU5WHE7-F1
#
_cell.length_a   1.000
_cell.length_b   1.000
_cell.length_c   1.000
_cell.angle_alpha   90.00
_cell.angle_beta   90.00
_cell.angle_gamma   90.00
#
_symmetry.space_group_name_H-M   'P 1'
#
loop_
_entity.id
_entity.type
_entity.pdbx_description
1 polymer ?
#
loop_
_entity_poly.entity_id
_entity_poly.type
_entity_poly.pdbx_seq_one_letter_code
_entity_poly.pdbx_strand_id
1 'polypeptide(L)'
;MILEAAAETFEERGYAGTRLQDIIDRRGVSKGSLYFHFSSKEALALAVVQECRDVWDALIVELREEHTRAMPMLIALSRRLVCAFRSDSLMWAGVRLMVDRQLIGSSVDPRSAAWAGELADLLNEARVQGDLKPDVDTGAVAGFMMAAFIGLQYAANGDRKDLQRCVLAMWRTTLPGLVLPAKLDELVPLLEPIDVAAR
;
A
#
# COMPACT_ATOMS: atom_id res chain seq x y z
N MET A 1 -11.01 3.81 -17.38
CA MET A 1 -9.99 3.30 -18.34
C MET A 1 -9.88 1.78 -18.28
N ILE A 2 -9.14 1.12 -19.19
CA ILE A 2 -8.94 -0.36 -19.17
C ILE A 2 -8.26 -0.80 -17.87
N LEU A 3 -7.27 -0.03 -17.41
CA LEU A 3 -6.55 -0.32 -16.17
C LEU A 3 -7.43 -0.21 -14.92
N GLU A 4 -8.33 0.78 -14.85
CA GLU A 4 -9.33 0.87 -13.77
C GLU A 4 -10.27 -0.34 -13.77
N ALA A 5 -10.77 -0.74 -14.94
CA ALA A 5 -11.63 -1.92 -15.07
C ALA A 5 -10.92 -3.20 -14.59
N ALA A 6 -9.64 -3.32 -14.94
CA ALA A 6 -8.79 -4.41 -14.52
C ALA A 6 -8.56 -4.38 -13.01
N ALA A 7 -8.20 -3.22 -12.47
CA ALA A 7 -7.98 -2.99 -11.05
C ALA A 7 -9.20 -3.37 -10.23
N GLU A 8 -10.39 -2.85 -10.56
CA GLU A 8 -11.65 -3.22 -9.88
C GLU A 8 -11.92 -4.72 -9.92
N THR A 9 -11.65 -5.37 -11.06
CA THR A 9 -11.89 -6.82 -11.20
C THR A 9 -10.88 -7.64 -10.37
N PHE A 10 -9.61 -7.24 -10.37
CA PHE A 10 -8.57 -7.85 -9.54
C PHE A 10 -8.79 -7.57 -8.04
N GLU A 11 -9.27 -6.38 -7.67
CA GLU A 11 -9.67 -6.01 -6.31
C GLU A 11 -10.74 -6.97 -5.79
N GLU A 12 -11.76 -7.30 -6.60
CA GLU A 12 -12.84 -8.20 -6.20
C GLU A 12 -12.41 -9.68 -6.20
N ARG A 13 -11.79 -10.14 -7.29
CA ARG A 13 -11.63 -11.57 -7.57
C ARG A 13 -10.21 -12.10 -7.39
N GLY A 14 -9.24 -11.22 -7.18
CA GLY A 14 -7.82 -11.54 -7.18
C GLY A 14 -7.31 -11.94 -8.56
N TYR A 15 -6.01 -12.24 -8.66
CA TYR A 15 -5.42 -12.58 -9.94
C TYR A 15 -5.96 -13.91 -10.51
N ALA A 16 -6.02 -14.95 -9.67
CA ALA A 16 -6.45 -16.29 -10.08
C ALA A 16 -7.94 -16.35 -10.49
N GLY A 17 -8.80 -15.61 -9.77
CA GLY A 17 -10.24 -15.57 -10.01
C GLY A 17 -10.67 -14.68 -11.19
N THR A 18 -9.76 -13.89 -11.76
CA THR A 18 -10.06 -12.96 -12.85
C THR A 18 -9.78 -13.57 -14.23
N ARG A 19 -10.73 -13.41 -15.15
CA ARG A 19 -10.56 -13.66 -16.60
C ARG A 19 -10.58 -12.33 -17.35
N LEU A 20 -9.89 -12.25 -18.50
CA LEU A 20 -9.92 -11.04 -19.35
C LEU A 20 -11.35 -10.67 -19.79
N GLN A 21 -12.22 -11.67 -19.97
CA GLN A 21 -13.62 -11.44 -20.31
C GLN A 21 -14.38 -10.70 -19.20
N ASP A 22 -14.09 -10.99 -17.93
CA ASP A 22 -14.72 -10.30 -16.79
C ASP A 22 -14.43 -8.78 -16.84
N ILE A 23 -13.21 -8.41 -17.27
CA ILE A 23 -12.75 -7.02 -17.38
C ILE A 23 -13.44 -6.31 -18.56
N ILE A 24 -13.56 -7.00 -19.70
CA ILE A 24 -14.27 -6.54 -20.89
C ILE A 24 -15.73 -6.22 -20.56
N ASP A 25 -16.40 -7.16 -19.88
CA ASP A 25 -17.83 -7.09 -19.56
C ASP A 25 -18.12 -5.97 -18.56
N ARG A 26 -17.21 -5.71 -17.62
CA ARG A 26 -17.40 -4.74 -16.53
C ARG A 26 -17.58 -3.29 -17.00
N ARG A 27 -16.76 -2.84 -17.95
CA ARG A 27 -16.71 -1.43 -18.38
C ARG A 27 -17.07 -1.24 -19.85
N GLY A 28 -17.56 -2.29 -20.51
CA GLY A 28 -17.88 -2.25 -21.95
C GLY A 28 -16.67 -1.98 -22.83
N VAL A 29 -15.46 -2.30 -22.34
CA VAL A 29 -14.22 -2.14 -23.10
C VAL A 29 -14.27 -3.13 -24.25
N SER A 30 -14.07 -2.69 -25.49
CA SER A 30 -14.09 -3.63 -26.61
C SER A 30 -12.93 -4.62 -26.49
N LYS A 31 -13.20 -5.88 -26.83
CA LYS A 31 -12.17 -6.94 -26.89
C LYS A 31 -10.98 -6.49 -27.75
N GLY A 32 -11.23 -5.81 -28.87
CA GLY A 32 -10.18 -5.26 -29.73
C GLY A 32 -9.29 -4.24 -29.03
N SER A 33 -9.85 -3.33 -28.23
CA SER A 33 -9.08 -2.32 -27.49
C SER A 33 -8.22 -2.96 -26.38
N LEU A 34 -8.77 -3.93 -25.64
CA LEU A 34 -8.02 -4.59 -24.58
C LEU A 34 -6.84 -5.41 -25.13
N TYR A 35 -7.05 -6.22 -26.17
CA TYR A 35 -5.97 -7.02 -26.77
C TYR A 35 -4.97 -6.18 -27.58
N PHE A 36 -5.34 -4.99 -28.02
CA PHE A 36 -4.41 -4.04 -28.64
C PHE A 36 -3.42 -3.47 -27.62
N HIS A 37 -3.87 -3.17 -26.40
CA HIS A 37 -3.03 -2.59 -25.34
C HIS A 37 -2.31 -3.64 -24.49
N PHE A 38 -2.92 -4.81 -24.26
CA PHE A 38 -2.38 -5.84 -23.38
C PHE A 38 -2.45 -7.21 -24.03
N SER A 39 -1.29 -7.85 -24.19
CA SER A 39 -1.16 -9.17 -24.82
C SER A 39 -1.69 -10.32 -23.96
N SER A 40 -1.81 -10.12 -22.64
CA SER A 40 -2.23 -11.18 -21.70
C SER A 40 -2.78 -10.61 -20.37
N LYS A 41 -3.33 -11.50 -19.54
CA LYS A 41 -3.78 -11.14 -18.17
C LYS A 41 -2.60 -10.76 -17.29
N GLU A 42 -1.48 -11.44 -17.45
CA GLU A 42 -0.20 -11.13 -16.81
C GLU A 42 0.25 -9.71 -17.18
N ALA A 43 0.27 -9.35 -18.47
CA ALA A 43 0.66 -8.02 -18.92
C ALA A 43 -0.23 -6.92 -18.32
N LEU A 44 -1.53 -7.17 -18.23
CA LEU A 44 -2.48 -6.25 -17.63
C LEU A 44 -2.29 -6.12 -16.11
N ALA A 45 -2.04 -7.23 -15.40
CA ALA A 45 -1.75 -7.21 -13.97
C ALA A 45 -0.43 -6.48 -13.67
N LEU A 46 0.61 -6.70 -14.47
CA LEU A 46 1.90 -6.00 -14.35
C LEU A 46 1.73 -4.49 -14.56
N ALA A 47 0.89 -4.08 -15.50
CA ALA A 47 0.61 -2.67 -15.70
C ALA A 47 -0.13 -2.03 -14.50
N VAL A 48 -1.10 -2.73 -13.90
CA VAL A 48 -1.74 -2.27 -12.65
C VAL A 48 -0.72 -2.16 -11.51
N VAL A 49 0.19 -3.13 -11.37
CA VAL A 49 1.27 -3.08 -10.37
C VAL A 49 2.23 -1.92 -10.65
N GLN A 50 2.54 -1.62 -11.91
CA GLN A 50 3.41 -0.51 -12.27
C GLN A 50 2.78 0.86 -11.96
N GLU A 51 1.52 1.07 -12.33
CA GLU A 51 0.80 2.28 -11.96
C GLU A 51 0.71 2.43 -10.44
N CYS A 52 0.56 1.31 -9.71
CA CYS A 52 0.59 1.31 -8.26
C CYS A 52 1.95 1.78 -7.71
N ARG A 53 3.04 1.29 -8.30
CA ARG A 53 4.40 1.73 -7.99
C ARG A 53 4.60 3.22 -8.26
N ASP A 54 4.09 3.75 -9.36
CA ASP A 54 4.25 5.15 -9.73
C ASP A 54 3.54 6.08 -8.73
N VAL A 55 2.34 5.71 -8.28
CA VAL A 55 1.62 6.43 -7.20
C VAL A 55 2.40 6.41 -5.90
N TRP A 56 2.99 5.27 -5.54
CA TRP A 56 3.82 5.18 -4.34
C TRP A 56 5.08 6.03 -4.42
N ASP A 57 5.77 6.02 -5.57
CA ASP A 57 6.98 6.82 -5.77
C ASP A 57 6.66 8.32 -5.62
N ALA A 58 5.58 8.79 -6.24
CA ALA A 58 5.10 10.16 -6.09
C ALA A 58 4.78 10.49 -4.63
N LEU A 59 4.07 9.59 -3.94
CA LEU A 59 3.71 9.75 -2.53
C LEU A 59 4.94 9.84 -1.60
N ILE A 60 5.97 9.02 -1.84
CA ILE A 60 7.21 9.06 -1.08
C ILE A 60 7.95 10.39 -1.30
N VAL A 61 8.01 10.89 -2.55
CA VAL A 61 8.62 12.18 -2.86
C VAL A 61 7.92 13.31 -2.09
N GLU A 62 6.59 13.41 -2.20
CA GLU A 62 5.81 14.44 -1.50
C GLU A 62 6.02 14.38 0.03
N LEU A 63 5.98 13.18 0.61
CA LEU A 63 6.15 13.01 2.06
C LEU A 63 7.56 13.38 2.54
N ARG A 64 8.59 13.19 1.70
CA ARG A 64 9.96 13.62 2.03
C ARG A 64 10.13 15.13 2.01
N GLU A 65 9.32 15.85 1.24
CA GLU A 65 9.30 17.32 1.27
C GLU A 65 8.61 17.85 2.53
N GLU A 66 7.59 17.16 3.03
CA GLU A 66 6.81 17.57 4.20
C GLU A 66 7.43 17.16 5.54
N HIS A 67 8.20 16.07 5.56
CA HIS A 67 8.71 15.48 6.79
C HIS A 67 10.23 15.34 6.79
N THR A 68 10.85 16.00 7.77
CA THR A 68 12.30 15.87 8.04
C THR A 68 12.64 14.66 8.91
N ARG A 69 11.65 14.12 9.65
CA ARG A 69 11.81 12.95 10.52
C ARG A 69 11.07 11.74 9.97
N ALA A 70 11.73 10.58 10.05
CA ALA A 70 11.26 9.35 9.45
C ALA A 70 10.05 8.73 10.17
N MET A 71 9.97 8.79 11.50
CA MET A 71 8.80 8.24 12.22
C MET A 71 7.50 9.00 11.94
N PRO A 72 7.46 10.35 12.01
CA PRO A 72 6.30 11.11 11.54
C PRO A 72 5.94 10.81 10.08
N MET A 73 6.94 10.69 9.21
CA MET A 73 6.74 10.34 7.80
C MET A 73 6.10 8.96 7.63
N LEU A 74 6.52 7.94 8.38
CA LEU A 74 5.94 6.59 8.36
C LEU A 74 4.46 6.58 8.77
N ILE A 75 4.14 7.32 9.83
CA ILE A 75 2.76 7.46 10.29
C ILE A 75 1.94 8.19 9.22
N ALA A 76 2.46 9.28 8.65
CA ALA A 76 1.81 10.03 7.57
C ALA A 76 1.60 9.17 6.31
N LEU A 77 2.60 8.38 5.91
CA LEU A 77 2.53 7.44 4.79
C LEU A 77 1.37 6.47 4.97
N SER A 78 1.29 5.80 6.12
CA SER A 78 0.19 4.86 6.40
C SER A 78 -1.20 5.52 6.33
N ARG A 79 -1.31 6.78 6.77
CA ARG A 79 -2.55 7.56 6.73
C ARG A 79 -2.91 7.97 5.30
N ARG A 80 -1.94 8.44 4.52
CA ARG A 80 -2.15 8.81 3.12
C ARG A 80 -2.52 7.60 2.27
N LEU A 81 -1.93 6.44 2.53
CA LEU A 81 -2.33 5.20 1.87
C LEU A 81 -3.80 4.88 2.17
N VAL A 82 -4.23 4.93 3.44
CA VAL A 82 -5.65 4.78 3.80
C VAL A 82 -6.54 5.76 3.03
N CYS A 83 -6.11 7.02 2.87
CA CYS A 83 -6.85 8.01 2.07
C CYS A 83 -6.87 7.68 0.58
N ALA A 84 -5.74 7.28 -0.02
CA ALA A 84 -5.64 6.89 -1.44
C ALA A 84 -6.55 5.69 -1.76
N PHE A 85 -6.60 4.72 -0.85
CA PHE A 85 -7.53 3.57 -0.91
C PHE A 85 -9.01 3.97 -0.85
N ARG A 86 -9.37 5.20 -0.43
CA ARG A 86 -10.78 5.65 -0.44
C ARG A 86 -11.31 5.94 -1.84
N SER A 87 -10.42 6.31 -2.76
CA SER A 87 -10.82 6.89 -4.04
C SER A 87 -10.31 6.13 -5.26
N ASP A 88 -9.35 5.21 -5.09
CA ASP A 88 -8.65 4.57 -6.20
C ASP A 88 -8.55 3.03 -6.05
N SER A 89 -9.30 2.29 -6.89
CA SER A 89 -9.21 0.83 -6.99
C SER A 89 -7.86 0.34 -7.48
N LEU A 90 -7.04 1.21 -8.08
CA LEU A 90 -5.72 0.87 -8.56
C LEU A 90 -4.75 0.54 -7.41
N MET A 91 -4.80 1.29 -6.29
CA MET A 91 -4.00 0.95 -5.11
C MET A 91 -4.43 -0.38 -4.49
N TRP A 92 -5.75 -0.59 -4.35
CA TRP A 92 -6.30 -1.82 -3.79
C TRP A 92 -5.86 -3.04 -4.59
N ALA A 93 -6.03 -2.97 -5.90
CA ALA A 93 -5.63 -4.03 -6.81
C ALA A 93 -4.12 -4.23 -6.83
N GLY A 94 -3.34 -3.15 -6.89
CA GLY A 94 -1.88 -3.20 -6.93
C GLY A 94 -1.29 -3.93 -5.73
N VAL A 95 -1.69 -3.56 -4.51
CA VAL A 95 -1.22 -4.23 -3.28
C VAL A 95 -1.68 -5.68 -3.22
N ARG A 96 -2.92 -5.99 -3.63
CA ARG A 96 -3.41 -7.37 -3.71
C ARG A 96 -2.61 -8.21 -4.71
N LEU A 97 -2.33 -7.66 -5.90
CA LEU A 97 -1.56 -8.33 -6.94
C LEU A 97 -0.10 -8.58 -6.51
N MET A 98 0.46 -7.74 -5.63
CA MET A 98 1.78 -8.00 -5.05
C MET A 98 1.81 -9.23 -4.14
N VAL A 99 0.73 -9.50 -3.40
CA VAL A 99 0.59 -10.75 -2.64
C VAL A 99 0.49 -11.93 -3.60
N ASP A 100 -0.29 -11.78 -4.65
CA ASP A 100 -0.46 -12.78 -5.71
C ASP A 100 0.74 -12.86 -6.67
N ARG A 101 1.86 -12.15 -6.43
CA ARG A 101 2.98 -12.04 -7.40
C ARG A 101 3.53 -13.38 -7.87
N GLN A 102 3.49 -14.40 -7.02
CA GLN A 102 3.92 -15.76 -7.37
C GLN A 102 3.05 -16.39 -8.47
N LEU A 103 1.81 -15.92 -8.61
CA LEU A 103 0.84 -16.35 -9.61
C LEU A 103 0.94 -15.55 -10.92
N ILE A 104 1.50 -14.34 -10.88
CA ILE A 104 1.59 -13.41 -12.03
C ILE A 104 2.77 -13.76 -12.96
N GLY A 105 3.67 -14.64 -12.51
CA GLY A 105 4.83 -15.12 -13.29
C GLY A 105 6.13 -14.40 -12.95
N SER A 106 7.24 -14.83 -13.57
CA SER A 106 8.62 -14.47 -13.20
C SER A 106 9.10 -13.09 -13.70
N SER A 107 8.21 -12.20 -14.13
CA SER A 107 8.56 -10.95 -14.82
C SER A 107 8.07 -9.67 -14.13
N VAL A 108 7.74 -9.73 -12.83
CA VAL A 108 7.56 -8.50 -12.03
C VAL A 108 8.92 -7.82 -11.88
N ASP A 109 9.05 -6.56 -12.30
CA ASP A 109 10.28 -5.78 -12.07
C ASP A 109 10.61 -5.79 -10.57
N PRO A 110 11.83 -6.17 -10.17
CA PRO A 110 12.27 -6.12 -8.78
C PRO A 110 11.98 -4.79 -8.07
N ARG A 111 12.02 -3.66 -8.80
CA ARG A 111 11.63 -2.35 -8.26
C ARG A 111 10.15 -2.32 -7.87
N SER A 112 9.26 -2.81 -8.72
CA SER A 112 7.82 -2.90 -8.42
C SER A 112 7.51 -3.85 -7.25
N ALA A 113 8.50 -4.59 -6.73
CA ALA A 113 8.41 -5.43 -5.54
C ALA A 113 9.23 -4.92 -4.32
N ALA A 114 9.92 -3.78 -4.41
CA ALA A 114 10.91 -3.32 -3.42
C ALA A 114 10.35 -2.57 -2.19
N TRP A 115 9.03 -2.45 -2.07
CA TRP A 115 8.32 -1.70 -1.01
C TRP A 115 8.74 -2.05 0.42
N ALA A 116 8.97 -3.33 0.71
CA ALA A 116 9.43 -3.76 2.03
C ALA A 116 10.85 -3.28 2.34
N GLY A 117 11.70 -3.18 1.32
CA GLY A 117 13.05 -2.61 1.44
C GLY A 117 12.98 -1.11 1.73
N GLU A 118 12.14 -0.37 1.00
CA GLU A 118 11.96 1.07 1.22
C GLU A 118 11.40 1.38 2.62
N LEU A 119 10.48 0.55 3.12
CA LEU A 119 9.98 0.65 4.49
C LEU A 119 11.07 0.36 5.52
N ALA A 120 11.91 -0.64 5.27
CA ALA A 120 13.05 -0.95 6.14
C ALA A 120 14.09 0.18 6.15
N ASP A 121 14.35 0.81 4.99
CA ASP A 121 15.25 1.95 4.88
C ASP A 121 14.73 3.15 5.67
N LEU A 122 13.44 3.44 5.60
CA LEU A 122 12.83 4.52 6.38
C LEU A 122 12.85 4.23 7.89
N LEU A 123 12.65 2.97 8.30
CA LEU A 123 12.83 2.55 9.71
C LEU A 123 14.29 2.64 10.16
N ASN A 124 15.24 2.32 9.29
CA ASN A 124 16.67 2.52 9.58
C ASN A 124 17.01 4.00 9.76
N GLU A 125 16.43 4.86 8.94
CA GLU A 125 16.56 6.32 9.09
C GLU A 125 16.02 6.78 10.45
N ALA A 126 14.83 6.31 10.85
CA ALA A 126 14.25 6.58 12.17
C ALA A 126 15.15 6.13 13.33
N ARG A 127 15.83 4.99 13.18
CA ARG A 127 16.82 4.51 14.16
C ARG A 127 18.03 5.46 14.24
N VAL A 128 18.57 5.89 13.11
CA VAL A 128 19.69 6.85 13.06
C VAL A 128 19.30 8.21 13.66
N GLN A 129 18.05 8.63 13.47
CA GLN A 129 17.48 9.85 14.05
C GLN A 129 17.20 9.75 15.56
N GLY A 130 17.41 8.56 16.16
CA GLY A 130 17.23 8.31 17.58
C GLY A 130 15.77 8.16 18.00
N ASP A 131 14.86 7.81 17.08
CA ASP A 131 13.46 7.57 17.43
C ASP A 131 13.20 6.14 17.89
N LEU A 132 13.88 5.16 17.25
CA LEU A 132 13.69 3.74 17.55
C LEU A 132 14.55 3.26 18.73
N LYS A 133 14.07 2.23 19.42
CA LYS A 133 14.89 1.51 20.40
C LYS A 133 16.07 0.82 19.69
N PRO A 134 17.25 0.69 20.34
CA PRO A 134 18.46 0.17 19.68
C PRO A 134 18.37 -1.29 19.24
N ASP A 135 17.52 -2.08 19.86
CA ASP A 135 17.32 -3.52 19.64
C ASP A 135 16.25 -3.84 18.59
N VAL A 136 15.62 -2.82 17.99
CA VAL A 136 14.64 -3.00 16.93
C VAL A 136 15.31 -3.47 15.64
N ASP A 137 14.94 -4.68 15.20
CA ASP A 137 15.23 -5.17 13.86
C ASP A 137 14.29 -4.49 12.85
N THR A 138 14.83 -3.50 12.13
CA THR A 138 14.08 -2.69 11.17
C THR A 138 13.58 -3.49 9.97
N GLY A 139 14.31 -4.53 9.54
CA GLY A 139 13.89 -5.40 8.45
C GLY A 139 12.70 -6.29 8.86
N ALA A 140 12.78 -6.89 10.05
CA ALA A 140 11.68 -7.68 10.60
C ALA A 140 10.43 -6.82 10.84
N VAL A 141 10.59 -5.60 11.37
CA VAL A 141 9.48 -4.68 11.59
C VAL A 141 8.87 -4.22 10.27
N ALA A 142 9.67 -3.92 9.24
CA ALA A 142 9.15 -3.57 7.92
C ALA A 142 8.28 -4.70 7.34
N GLY A 143 8.77 -5.94 7.39
CA GLY A 143 8.02 -7.12 6.95
C GLY A 143 6.72 -7.30 7.73
N PHE A 144 6.77 -7.17 9.05
CA PHE A 144 5.59 -7.24 9.92
C PHE A 144 4.57 -6.14 9.60
N MET A 145 4.99 -4.89 9.46
CA MET A 145 4.10 -3.77 9.17
C MET A 145 3.45 -3.90 7.80
N MET A 146 4.20 -4.34 6.78
CA MET A 146 3.65 -4.62 5.46
C MET A 146 2.60 -5.75 5.52
N ALA A 147 2.93 -6.87 6.17
CA ALA A 147 2.02 -8.00 6.31
C ALA A 147 0.76 -7.63 7.11
N ALA A 148 0.91 -6.88 8.20
CA ALA A 148 -0.20 -6.38 9.00
C ALA A 148 -1.09 -5.46 8.16
N PHE A 149 -0.51 -4.52 7.42
CA PHE A 149 -1.26 -3.60 6.56
C PHE A 149 -2.06 -4.33 5.48
N ILE A 150 -1.45 -5.30 4.80
CA ILE A 150 -2.13 -6.17 3.84
C ILE A 150 -3.26 -6.97 4.52
N GLY A 151 -2.99 -7.58 5.68
CA GLY A 151 -4.00 -8.33 6.44
C GLY A 151 -5.18 -7.48 6.88
N LEU A 152 -4.92 -6.24 7.27
CA LEU A 152 -5.96 -5.26 7.63
C LEU A 152 -6.80 -4.85 6.41
N GLN A 153 -6.19 -4.70 5.23
CA GLN A 153 -6.95 -4.48 3.99
C GLN A 153 -7.91 -5.65 3.70
N TYR A 154 -7.41 -6.89 3.83
CA TYR A 154 -8.24 -8.09 3.67
C TYR A 154 -9.37 -8.16 4.69
N ALA A 155 -9.08 -7.92 5.97
CA ALA A 155 -10.07 -7.96 7.04
C ALA A 155 -11.13 -6.86 6.91
N ALA A 156 -10.74 -5.68 6.42
CA ALA A 156 -11.66 -4.59 6.14
C ALA A 156 -12.64 -4.92 5.01
N ASN A 157 -12.34 -5.87 4.11
CA ASN A 157 -13.22 -6.33 3.03
C ASN A 157 -13.87 -5.19 2.22
N GLY A 158 -13.12 -4.12 1.97
CA GLY A 158 -13.59 -2.91 1.28
C GLY A 158 -14.35 -1.90 2.16
N ASP A 159 -14.57 -2.17 3.46
CA ASP A 159 -15.01 -1.16 4.44
C ASP A 159 -13.83 -0.26 4.84
N ARG A 160 -13.79 0.87 4.14
CA ARG A 160 -12.73 1.87 4.20
C ARG A 160 -12.67 2.61 5.55
N LYS A 161 -13.79 2.73 6.28
CA LYS A 161 -13.80 3.34 7.62
C LYS A 161 -13.18 2.39 8.64
N ASP A 162 -13.42 1.10 8.46
CA ASP A 162 -12.76 0.07 9.26
C ASP A 162 -11.26 -0.01 8.98
N LEU A 163 -10.80 0.19 7.74
CA LEU A 163 -9.37 0.21 7.43
C LEU A 163 -8.62 1.31 8.19
N GLN A 164 -9.15 2.54 8.22
CA GLN A 164 -8.53 3.65 8.99
C GLN A 164 -8.43 3.32 10.47
N ARG A 165 -9.52 2.82 11.07
CA ARG A 165 -9.56 2.41 12.46
C ARG A 165 -8.53 1.33 12.77
N CYS A 166 -8.43 0.32 11.89
CA CYS A 166 -7.47 -0.77 12.00
C CYS A 166 -6.01 -0.31 11.93
N VAL A 167 -5.67 0.58 10.99
CA VAL A 167 -4.30 1.11 10.85
C VAL A 167 -3.90 1.95 12.07
N LEU A 168 -4.81 2.76 12.60
CA LEU A 168 -4.54 3.50 13.84
C LEU A 168 -4.37 2.56 15.05
N ALA A 169 -5.17 1.49 15.13
CA ALA A 169 -5.04 0.48 16.18
C ALA A 169 -3.70 -0.27 16.08
N MET A 170 -3.25 -0.60 14.86
CA MET A 170 -1.93 -1.17 14.61
C MET A 170 -0.84 -0.28 15.19
N TRP A 171 -0.81 1.01 14.82
CA TRP A 171 0.17 1.95 15.35
C TRP A 171 0.13 2.09 16.87
N ARG A 172 -1.06 2.24 17.47
CA ARG A 172 -1.19 2.34 18.93
C ARG A 172 -0.65 1.10 19.66
N THR A 173 -0.74 -0.07 19.03
CA THR A 173 -0.25 -1.33 19.59
C THR A 173 1.25 -1.49 19.40
N THR A 174 1.78 -1.11 18.24
CA THR A 174 3.18 -1.38 17.88
C THR A 174 4.12 -0.27 18.33
N LEU A 175 3.70 0.99 18.29
CA LEU A 175 4.55 2.16 18.55
C LEU A 175 5.26 2.10 19.92
N PRO A 176 4.62 1.73 21.04
CA PRO A 176 5.30 1.56 22.34
C PRO A 176 6.40 0.50 22.34
N GLY A 177 6.28 -0.49 21.46
CA GLY A 177 7.29 -1.52 21.24
C GLY A 177 8.50 -1.00 20.45
N LEU A 178 8.29 -0.08 19.53
CA LEU A 178 9.28 0.36 18.53
C LEU A 178 10.10 1.58 18.96
N VAL A 179 9.46 2.59 19.56
CA VAL A 179 10.12 3.89 19.80
C VAL A 179 10.64 4.02 21.23
N LEU A 180 11.60 4.91 21.44
CA LEU A 180 12.04 5.28 22.78
C LEU A 180 10.85 5.87 23.57
N PRO A 181 10.72 5.58 24.88
CA PRO A 181 9.62 6.12 25.69
C PRO A 181 9.46 7.64 25.61
N ALA A 182 10.59 8.37 25.55
CA ALA A 182 10.61 9.83 25.41
C ALA A 182 10.01 10.35 24.09
N LYS A 183 9.87 9.50 23.07
CA LYS A 183 9.30 9.84 21.76
C LYS A 183 7.83 9.51 21.62
N LEU A 184 7.24 8.77 22.56
CA LEU A 184 5.83 8.41 22.49
C LEU A 184 4.92 9.63 22.53
N ASP A 185 5.18 10.57 23.44
CA ASP A 185 4.35 11.77 23.61
C ASP A 185 4.37 12.68 22.36
N GLU A 186 5.46 12.66 21.59
CA GLU A 186 5.58 13.39 20.32
C GLU A 186 4.79 12.71 19.18
N LEU A 187 4.72 11.37 19.18
CA LEU A 187 4.19 10.58 18.05
C LEU A 187 2.73 10.16 18.22
N VAL A 188 2.26 9.97 19.45
CA VAL A 188 0.86 9.59 19.75
C VAL A 188 -0.17 10.60 19.20
N PRO A 189 0.06 11.93 19.29
CA PRO A 189 -0.87 12.91 18.69
C PRO A 189 -1.06 12.74 17.18
N LEU A 190 -0.04 12.22 16.47
CA LEU A 190 -0.13 11.95 15.03
C LEU A 190 -1.08 10.77 14.70
N LEU A 191 -1.54 10.03 15.71
CA LEU A 191 -2.48 8.92 15.60
C LEU A 191 -3.94 9.34 15.85
N GLU A 192 -4.24 10.63 15.97
CA GLU A 192 -5.62 11.09 16.01
C GLU A 192 -6.33 10.85 14.68
N PRO A 193 -7.61 10.41 14.68
CA PRO A 193 -8.35 10.21 13.45
C PRO A 193 -8.37 11.49 12.61
N ILE A 194 -8.16 11.37 11.30
CA ILE A 194 -8.43 12.50 10.39
C ILE A 194 -9.94 12.68 10.38
N ASP A 195 -10.43 13.91 10.58
CA ASP A 195 -11.84 14.20 10.34
C ASP A 195 -12.10 14.14 8.83
N VAL A 196 -12.67 13.03 8.39
CA VAL A 196 -12.81 12.67 6.99
C VAL A 196 -14.07 13.28 6.35
N ALA A 197 -14.79 14.14 7.08
CA ALA A 197 -15.95 14.86 6.59
C ALA A 197 -15.60 16.11 5.76
N ALA A 198 -14.33 16.49 5.68
CA ALA A 198 -13.88 17.65 4.92
C ALA A 198 -13.07 17.23 3.67
N ARG A 199 -13.75 17.29 2.52
CA ARG A 199 -13.28 17.16 1.11
C ARG A 199 -13.29 15.75 0.53
#